data_AF-A0A4Q6JFB4-F1
#
_entry.id   AF-A0A4Q6JFB4-F1
#
_cell.length_a   1.000
_cell.length_b   1.000
_cell.length_c   1.000
_cell.angle_alpha   90.00
_cell.angle_beta   90.00
_cell.angle_gamma   90.00
#
_symmetry.space_group_name_H-M   'P 1'
#
loop_
_entity.id
_entity.type
_entity.pdbx_description
1 polymer ?
#
loop_
_entity_poly.entity_id
_entity_poly.type
_entity_poly.pdbx_seq_one_letter_code
_entity_poly.pdbx_strand_id
1 'polypeptide(L)'
;MTTANSEQLDNVKRQAKRLSKVISLPLKQAQQVLSEVVYDCSNWQELKLRIKVQSNDDLILLTNLHPKADTKYMAVFDKYKEAILSRMDDHPSFVNGQNSKILLSIFSL
;
A
#
# COMPACT_ATOMS: atom_id res chain seq x y z
N MET A 1 -5.60 -23.64 7.50
CA MET A 1 -6.18 -22.39 8.04
C MET A 1 -5.20 -21.27 7.72
N THR A 2 -5.61 -20.33 6.88
CA THR A 2 -4.84 -19.11 6.60
C THR A 2 -5.10 -18.16 7.78
N THR A 3 -4.05 -17.64 8.41
CA THR A 3 -4.23 -16.65 9.48
C THR A 3 -4.55 -15.28 8.86
N ALA A 4 -5.26 -14.41 9.57
CA ALA A 4 -5.56 -13.05 9.08
C ALA A 4 -4.30 -12.33 8.56
N ASN A 5 -3.16 -12.52 9.24
CA ASN A 5 -1.88 -11.93 8.86
C ASN A 5 -1.37 -12.44 7.51
N SER A 6 -1.60 -13.71 7.17
CA SER A 6 -1.22 -14.24 5.85
C SER A 6 -2.09 -13.69 4.72
N GLU A 7 -3.39 -13.46 4.96
CA GLU A 7 -4.27 -12.85 3.97
C GLU A 7 -3.91 -11.38 3.71
N GLN A 8 -3.62 -10.63 4.77
CA GLN A 8 -3.12 -9.26 4.68
C GLN A 8 -1.82 -9.20 3.88
N LEU A 9 -0.84 -10.04 4.23
CA LEU A 9 0.43 -10.07 3.54
C LEU A 9 0.28 -10.42 2.05
N ASP A 10 -0.61 -11.35 1.71
CA ASP A 10 -0.88 -11.68 0.32
C ASP A 10 -1.58 -10.54 -0.43
N ASN A 11 -2.44 -9.78 0.24
CA ASN A 11 -3.03 -8.58 -0.35
C ASN A 11 -1.98 -7.52 -0.65
N VAL A 12 -1.08 -7.25 0.30
CA VAL A 12 0.02 -6.30 0.12
C VAL A 12 0.97 -6.74 -1.00
N LYS A 13 1.27 -8.04 -1.14
CA LYS A 13 2.04 -8.55 -2.29
C LYS A 13 1.32 -8.28 -3.61
N ARG A 14 -0.01 -8.42 -3.67
CA ARG A 14 -0.80 -8.10 -4.87
C ARG A 14 -0.76 -6.60 -5.18
N GLN A 15 -0.90 -5.75 -4.17
CA GLN A 15 -0.75 -4.29 -4.30
C GLN A 15 0.63 -3.92 -4.86
N ALA A 16 1.72 -4.50 -4.33
CA ALA A 16 3.08 -4.27 -4.84
C ALA A 16 3.25 -4.74 -6.29
N LYS A 17 2.62 -5.85 -6.67
CA LYS A 17 2.62 -6.35 -8.05
C LYS A 17 1.85 -5.43 -9.01
N ARG A 18 0.76 -4.81 -8.57
CA ARG A 18 0.05 -3.79 -9.35
C ARG A 18 0.92 -2.54 -9.52
N LEU A 19 1.50 -2.04 -8.42
CA LEU A 19 2.42 -0.91 -8.46
C LEU A 19 3.57 -1.16 -9.44
N SER A 20 4.26 -2.30 -9.31
CA SER A 20 5.33 -2.74 -10.21
C SER A 20 4.95 -2.64 -11.69
N LYS A 21 3.72 -3.03 -12.05
CA LYS A 21 3.22 -2.93 -13.42
C LYS A 21 2.89 -1.50 -13.84
N VAL A 22 2.29 -0.72 -12.94
CA VAL A 22 1.80 0.64 -13.24
C VAL A 22 2.96 1.63 -13.41
N ILE A 23 4.01 1.52 -12.59
CA ILE A 23 5.19 2.40 -12.66
C ILE A 23 6.42 1.72 -13.26
N SER A 24 6.25 0.54 -13.88
CA SER A 24 7.30 -0.21 -14.59
C SER A 24 8.57 -0.46 -13.78
N LEU A 25 8.45 -0.75 -12.48
CA LEU A 25 9.56 -1.09 -11.59
C LEU A 25 9.68 -2.60 -11.37
N PRO A 26 10.89 -3.16 -11.19
CA PRO A 26 11.08 -4.48 -10.63
C PRO A 26 10.30 -4.68 -9.33
N LEU A 27 9.70 -5.86 -9.13
CA LEU A 27 8.83 -6.14 -7.99
C LEU A 27 9.47 -5.81 -6.64
N LYS A 28 10.76 -6.08 -6.47
CA LYS A 28 11.50 -5.77 -5.23
C LYS A 28 11.55 -4.26 -4.95
N GLN A 29 11.75 -3.45 -5.99
CA GLN A 29 11.71 -1.99 -5.85
C GLN A 29 10.29 -1.51 -5.58
N ALA A 30 9.28 -2.03 -6.28
CA ALA A 30 7.89 -1.70 -6.02
C ALA A 30 7.44 -2.07 -4.59
N GLN A 31 7.95 -3.17 -4.03
CA GLN A 31 7.73 -3.51 -2.61
C GLN A 31 8.32 -2.47 -1.66
N GLN A 32 9.52 -1.97 -1.96
CA GLN A 32 10.15 -0.90 -1.19
C GLN A 32 9.32 0.38 -1.28
N VAL A 33 9.05 0.86 -2.49
CA VAL A 33 8.27 2.08 -2.74
C VAL A 33 6.89 1.99 -2.08
N LEU A 34 6.18 0.86 -2.21
CA LEU A 34 4.89 0.66 -1.56
C LEU A 34 4.98 0.83 -0.04
N SER A 35 6.04 0.29 0.57
CA SER A 35 6.24 0.35 2.02
C SER A 35 6.44 1.78 2.48
N GLU A 36 7.24 2.55 1.74
CA GLU A 36 7.57 3.93 2.05
C GLU A 36 6.35 4.84 1.84
N VAL A 37 5.73 4.83 0.66
CA VAL A 37 4.73 5.86 0.31
C VAL A 37 3.33 5.54 0.82
N VAL A 38 2.92 4.26 0.81
CA VAL A 38 1.56 3.88 1.26
C VAL A 38 1.52 3.60 2.75
N TYR A 39 2.53 2.90 3.28
CA TYR A 39 2.52 2.39 4.65
C TYR A 39 3.44 3.12 5.62
N ASP A 40 4.12 4.18 5.14
CA ASP A 40 5.01 5.01 5.95
C ASP A 40 6.06 4.18 6.72
N CYS A 41 6.55 3.12 6.07
CA CYS A 41 7.56 2.23 6.59
C CYS A 41 8.91 2.52 5.92
N SER A 42 9.99 2.40 6.66
CA SER A 42 11.35 2.58 6.14
C SER A 42 11.72 1.54 5.08
N ASN A 43 11.08 0.36 5.09
CA ASN A 43 11.30 -0.70 4.11
C ASN A 43 10.24 -1.82 4.15
N TRP A 44 10.36 -2.73 3.19
CA TRP A 44 9.51 -3.93 3.07
C TRP A 44 9.55 -4.85 4.30
N GLN A 45 10.68 -4.96 4.99
CA GLN A 45 10.84 -5.81 6.16
C GLN A 45 10.06 -5.23 7.34
N GLU A 46 10.11 -3.92 7.53
CA GLU A 46 9.31 -3.21 8.52
C GLU A 46 7.82 -3.40 8.28
N LEU A 47 7.33 -3.19 7.05
CA LEU A 47 5.93 -3.42 6.72
C LEU A 47 5.47 -4.85 7.06
N LYS A 48 6.24 -5.86 6.68
CA LYS A 48 5.95 -7.26 7.04
C LYS A 48 5.90 -7.48 8.55
N LEU A 49 6.82 -6.86 9.28
CA LEU A 49 6.84 -6.96 10.74
C LEU A 49 5.59 -6.33 11.36
N ARG A 50 5.20 -5.13 10.91
CA ARG A 50 4.02 -4.40 11.38
C ARG A 50 2.72 -5.17 11.13
N ILE A 51 2.59 -5.80 9.98
CA ILE A 51 1.48 -6.73 9.68
C ILE A 51 1.50 -7.93 10.63
N LYS A 52 2.67 -8.54 10.81
CA LYS A 52 2.83 -9.74 11.65
C LYS A 52 2.45 -9.48 13.11
N VAL A 53 2.83 -8.33 13.66
CA VAL A 53 2.53 -7.94 15.05
C VAL A 53 1.17 -7.24 15.20
N GLN A 54 0.41 -7.09 14.11
CA GLN A 54 -0.88 -6.38 14.09
C GLN A 54 -0.80 -5.01 14.76
N SER A 55 0.17 -4.18 14.34
CA SER A 55 0.33 -2.86 14.95
C SER A 55 -0.96 -2.05 14.85
N ASN A 56 -1.31 -1.32 15.92
CA ASN A 56 -2.44 -0.41 15.96
C ASN A 56 -2.12 0.88 15.16
N ASP A 57 -1.98 0.74 13.85
CA ASP A 57 -1.78 1.82 12.89
C ASP A 57 -2.83 1.74 11.79
N ASP A 58 -3.51 2.86 11.58
CA ASP A 58 -4.49 3.06 10.53
C ASP A 58 -3.91 2.71 9.14
N LEU A 59 -2.65 3.05 8.84
CA LEU A 59 -2.05 2.69 7.55
C LEU A 59 -1.93 1.17 7.36
N ILE A 60 -1.70 0.40 8.44
CA ILE A 60 -1.71 -1.06 8.37
C ILE A 60 -3.13 -1.61 8.15
N LEU A 61 -4.18 -0.89 8.50
CA LEU A 61 -5.55 -1.28 8.15
C LEU A 61 -5.77 -1.26 6.62
N LEU A 62 -5.06 -0.41 5.87
CA LEU A 62 -5.10 -0.38 4.41
C LEU A 62 -4.59 -1.67 3.75
N THR A 63 -3.88 -2.53 4.49
CA THR A 63 -3.51 -3.87 4.00
C THR A 63 -4.73 -4.76 3.73
N ASN A 64 -5.88 -4.45 4.34
CA ASN A 64 -7.15 -5.12 4.09
C ASN A 64 -7.98 -4.45 2.98
N LEU A 65 -7.52 -3.33 2.43
CA LEU A 65 -8.28 -2.60 1.42
C LEU A 65 -8.24 -3.33 0.07
N HIS A 66 -9.43 -3.57 -0.47
CA HIS A 66 -9.71 -4.12 -1.79
C HIS A 66 -11.17 -3.77 -2.17
N PRO A 67 -11.62 -3.98 -3.42
CA PRO A 67 -12.94 -3.53 -3.88
C PRO A 67 -14.17 -4.14 -3.17
N LYS A 68 -13.96 -5.18 -2.36
CA LYS A 68 -15.01 -5.87 -1.59
C LYS A 68 -14.77 -5.74 -0.08
N ALA A 69 -13.85 -4.86 0.32
CA ALA A 69 -13.49 -4.69 1.71
C ALA A 69 -14.61 -3.93 2.44
N ASP A 70 -14.65 -4.10 3.76
CA ASP A 70 -15.53 -3.33 4.65
C ASP A 70 -15.34 -1.81 4.44
N THR A 71 -16.43 -1.07 4.45
CA THR A 71 -16.47 0.40 4.32
C THR A 71 -15.53 1.12 5.28
N LYS A 72 -15.23 0.54 6.45
CA LYS A 72 -14.27 1.12 7.40
C LYS A 72 -12.87 1.30 6.79
N TYR A 73 -12.45 0.43 5.88
CA TYR A 73 -11.14 0.54 5.23
C TYR A 73 -11.12 1.64 4.17
N MET A 74 -12.26 1.90 3.51
CA MET A 74 -12.40 3.06 2.62
C MET A 74 -12.34 4.37 3.41
N ALA A 75 -12.97 4.44 4.59
CA ALA A 75 -12.87 5.62 5.46
C ALA A 75 -11.42 5.90 5.89
N VAL A 76 -10.63 4.85 6.17
CA VAL A 76 -9.19 5.00 6.42
C VAL A 76 -8.45 5.48 5.17
N PHE A 77 -8.78 4.94 3.99
CA PHE A 77 -8.18 5.39 2.73
C PHE A 77 -8.43 6.88 2.50
N ASP A 78 -9.67 7.33 2.61
CA ASP A 78 -10.04 8.73 2.41
C ASP A 78 -9.34 9.65 3.41
N LYS A 79 -9.20 9.22 4.67
CA LYS A 79 -8.48 9.96 5.71
C LYS A 79 -7.00 10.17 5.38
N TYR A 80 -6.33 9.16 4.81
CA TYR A 80 -4.88 9.18 4.59
C TYR A 80 -4.46 9.44 3.14
N LYS A 81 -5.42 9.49 2.20
CA LYS A 81 -5.16 9.63 0.76
C LYS A 81 -4.24 10.80 0.43
N GLU A 82 -4.53 11.99 0.96
CA GLU A 82 -3.73 13.18 0.65
C GLU A 82 -2.30 13.08 1.20
N ALA A 83 -2.11 12.50 2.38
CA ALA A 83 -0.77 12.25 2.93
C ALA A 83 0.02 11.22 2.10
N ILE A 84 -0.65 10.17 1.62
CA ILE A 84 -0.04 9.18 0.71
C ILE A 84 0.34 9.86 -0.62
N LEU A 85 -0.54 10.68 -1.19
CA LEU A 85 -0.26 11.41 -2.42
C LEU A 85 0.92 12.37 -2.26
N SER A 86 1.00 13.12 -1.16
CA SER A 86 2.16 13.96 -0.85
C SER A 86 3.45 13.16 -0.84
N ARG A 87 3.49 11.99 -0.17
CA ARG A 87 4.68 11.12 -0.19
C ARG A 87 4.99 10.57 -1.58
N MET A 88 3.98 10.28 -2.39
CA MET A 88 4.19 9.87 -3.77
C MET A 88 4.78 11.00 -4.61
N ASP A 89 4.30 12.23 -4.44
CA ASP A 89 4.82 13.41 -5.15
C ASP A 89 6.29 13.69 -4.82
N ASP A 90 6.70 13.45 -3.57
CA ASP A 90 8.08 13.63 -3.10
C ASP A 90 9.01 12.45 -3.47
N HIS A 91 8.47 11.32 -3.93
CA HIS A 91 9.24 10.10 -4.12
C HIS A 91 9.71 9.95 -5.59
N PRO A 92 11.00 9.69 -5.87
CA PRO A 92 11.60 9.74 -7.21
C PRO A 92 11.04 8.71 -8.21
N SER A 93 10.32 7.70 -7.73
CA SER A 93 9.63 6.72 -8.58
C SER A 93 8.35 7.25 -9.25
N PHE A 94 7.91 8.46 -8.93
CA PHE A 94 6.69 9.05 -9.46
C PHE A 94 7.01 10.40 -10.13
N VAL A 95 6.80 10.50 -11.45
CA VAL A 95 7.25 11.67 -12.24
C VAL A 95 6.15 12.27 -13.14
N ASN A 96 4.97 11.65 -13.21
CA ASN A 96 4.01 11.93 -14.29
C ASN A 96 2.71 12.63 -13.84
N GLY A 97 2.61 13.12 -12.59
CA GLY A 97 1.39 13.78 -12.08
C GLY A 97 0.14 12.90 -12.10
N GLN A 98 0.30 11.57 -12.19
CA GLN A 98 -0.80 10.59 -12.23
C GLN A 98 -0.96 9.85 -10.90
N ASN A 99 -0.40 10.39 -9.82
CA ASN A 99 -0.30 9.71 -8.53
C ASN A 99 -1.65 9.29 -7.97
N SER A 100 -2.70 10.08 -8.15
CA SER A 100 -4.07 9.67 -7.78
C SER A 100 -4.55 8.42 -8.52
N LYS A 101 -4.29 8.29 -9.83
CA LYS A 101 -4.68 7.11 -10.61
C LYS A 101 -3.85 5.89 -10.24
N ILE A 102 -2.56 6.11 -10.00
CA ILE A 102 -1.63 5.07 -9.56
C ILE A 102 -2.07 4.54 -8.19
N LEU A 103 -2.38 5.43 -7.25
CA LEU A 103 -2.84 5.08 -5.91
C LEU A 103 -4.11 4.22 -5.94
N LEU A 104 -5.12 4.62 -6.72
CA LEU A 104 -6.34 3.81 -6.89
C LEU A 104 -6.00 2.43 -7.49
N SER A 105 -5.09 2.39 -8.48
CA SER A 105 -4.65 1.13 -9.12
C SER A 105 -3.95 0.17 -8.15
N ILE A 106 -3.23 0.67 -7.13
CA ILE A 106 -2.60 -0.15 -6.08
C ILE A 106 -3.68 -0.99 -5.36
N PHE A 107 -4.80 -0.36 -5.02
CA PHE A 107 -5.93 -0.99 -4.32
C PHE A 107 -6.96 -1.62 -5.27
N SER A 108 -6.79 -1.43 -6.59
CA SER A 108 -7.77 -1.76 -7.65
C SER A 108 -9.16 -1.17 -7.43
N LEU A 109 -9.18 0.05 -6.92
CA LEU A 109 -10.36 0.89 -6.83
C LEU A 109 -10.58 1.66 -8.14
#